data_AF-A0A6L3NFK6-F1
#
_entry.id   AF-A0A6L3NFK6-F1
#
_cell.length_a   1.000
_cell.length_b   1.000
_cell.length_c   1.000
_cell.angle_alpha   90.00
_cell.angle_beta   90.00
_cell.angle_gamma   90.00
#
_symmetry.space_group_name_H-M   'P 1'
#
loop_
_entity.id
_entity.type
_entity.pdbx_description
1 polymer ?
#
loop_
_entity_poly.entity_id
_entity_poly.type
_entity_poly.pdbx_seq_one_letter_code
_entity_poly.pdbx_strand_id
1 'polypeptide(L)'
;ADVLRHATAAPLPGHAEPDGELRLSIAGAQEKTALLRNGKRWLLPAGSTPTTHIFKLPLGRVGNMQADMRTSVENEWLCSKIVAAYGLPVAACDIGRFDDQKALIVERFDRRPSRDGTWILRLPQEDMCQATGTPAGAKYESDGGPGIATIMGILANSADAALDRRNFFVTQLVFWVLAAIDGHAKNFSIAHLPGNTYRSTPLYDVLSAHPIIGTRRNQLSPRRARLAMAVCGKNRHYVIGDIQPRHWIAQGTRVGLTEHDVRAAMADVAARTEPVIAAVASLIPADFPADVADAIFDGMRRQARKLAAAE
;
A
#
# COMPACT_ATOMS: atom_id res chain seq x y z
N ALA A 1 4.95 -9.36 24.67
CA ALA A 1 4.71 -7.92 24.61
C ALA A 1 5.98 -7.08 24.71
N ASP A 2 6.96 -7.44 25.54
CA ASP A 2 8.16 -6.61 25.78
C ASP A 2 8.93 -6.20 24.53
N VAL A 3 9.14 -7.11 23.57
CA VAL A 3 9.80 -6.76 22.30
C VAL A 3 9.08 -5.65 21.55
N LEU A 4 7.74 -5.64 21.59
CA LEU A 4 6.93 -4.60 20.94
C LEU A 4 7.03 -3.27 21.70
N ARG A 5 7.00 -3.30 23.05
CA ARG A 5 7.16 -2.09 23.88
C ARG A 5 8.52 -1.40 23.65
N HIS A 6 9.57 -2.17 23.37
CA HIS A 6 10.93 -1.66 23.11
C HIS A 6 11.25 -1.42 21.62
N ALA A 7 10.29 -1.61 20.70
CA ALA A 7 10.48 -1.30 19.27
C ALA A 7 10.47 0.22 18.97
N THR A 8 10.23 1.03 20.00
CA THR A 8 10.20 2.50 20.03
C THR A 8 11.63 3.08 19.92
N ALA A 9 12.20 3.11 18.71
CA ALA A 9 13.45 3.83 18.43
C ALA A 9 13.18 5.13 17.65
N ALA A 10 13.76 6.24 18.13
CA ALA A 10 13.52 7.60 17.65
C ALA A 10 13.76 7.80 16.13
N PRO A 11 13.07 8.76 15.48
CA PRO A 11 13.32 9.11 14.08
C PRO A 11 14.77 9.58 13.88
N LEU A 12 15.35 9.26 12.73
CA LEU A 12 16.64 9.81 12.31
C LEU A 12 16.56 11.34 12.18
N PRO A 13 17.56 12.12 12.65
CA PRO A 13 17.58 13.56 12.45
C PRO A 13 17.77 13.92 10.97
N GLY A 14 17.03 14.90 10.45
CA GLY A 14 17.32 15.54 9.16
C GLY A 14 16.21 15.57 8.11
N HIS A 15 15.00 15.10 8.40
CA HIS A 15 13.87 15.29 7.49
C HIS A 15 13.17 16.63 7.76
N ALA A 16 13.49 17.66 6.96
CA ALA A 16 12.67 18.86 6.88
C ALA A 16 11.34 18.49 6.20
N GLU A 17 10.24 18.61 6.93
CA GLU A 17 8.88 18.46 6.38
C GLU A 17 8.59 19.66 5.46
N PRO A 18 8.28 19.46 4.17
CA PRO A 18 7.73 20.53 3.34
C PRO A 18 6.40 20.98 3.92
N ASP A 19 6.21 22.28 4.07
CA ASP A 19 5.04 22.85 4.72
C ASP A 19 3.75 22.46 3.97
N GLY A 20 2.79 21.82 4.65
CA GLY A 20 1.46 21.60 4.11
C GLY A 20 1.17 20.31 3.31
N GLU A 21 1.93 19.21 3.46
CA GLU A 21 1.55 17.88 2.92
C GLU A 21 1.46 16.81 4.03
N LEU A 22 0.38 16.00 4.05
CA LEU A 22 0.34 14.83 4.95
C LEU A 22 0.96 13.64 4.22
N ARG A 23 2.14 13.23 4.68
CA ARG A 23 2.87 12.04 4.21
C ARG A 23 2.72 10.95 5.27
N LEU A 24 2.04 9.84 4.93
CA LEU A 24 1.77 8.76 5.90
C LEU A 24 3.04 7.93 6.18
N SER A 25 3.88 7.75 5.16
CA SER A 25 5.20 7.19 5.28
C SER A 25 6.21 8.32 5.31
N ILE A 26 6.54 8.78 6.51
CA ILE A 26 7.91 9.23 6.75
C ILE A 26 8.71 7.93 6.84
N ALA A 27 9.79 7.79 6.08
CA ALA A 27 10.61 6.58 6.15
C ALA A 27 11.04 6.36 7.62
N GLY A 28 10.51 5.31 8.27
CA GLY A 28 10.76 5.05 9.69
C GLY A 28 9.78 5.70 10.70
N ALA A 29 8.65 6.28 10.30
CA ALA A 29 7.65 6.77 11.26
C ALA A 29 6.77 5.67 11.88
N GLN A 30 6.48 4.58 11.14
CA GLN A 30 5.81 3.44 11.75
C GLN A 30 6.82 2.56 12.44
N GLU A 31 6.75 2.53 13.76
CA GLU A 31 7.52 1.61 14.57
C GLU A 31 7.24 0.17 14.14
N LYS A 32 8.31 -0.55 13.84
CA LYS A 32 8.21 -1.92 13.36
C LYS A 32 9.36 -2.76 13.89
N THR A 33 9.05 -4.02 14.13
CA THR A 33 10.04 -5.07 14.42
C THR A 33 9.78 -6.26 13.52
N ALA A 34 10.62 -7.29 13.60
CA ALA A 34 10.42 -8.51 12.84
C ALA A 34 10.75 -9.74 13.69
N LEU A 35 9.91 -10.77 13.59
CA LEU A 35 10.01 -12.00 14.38
C LEU A 35 9.98 -13.23 13.48
N LEU A 36 10.43 -14.36 14.03
CA LEU A 36 10.28 -15.68 13.44
C LEU A 36 9.00 -16.34 13.99
N ARG A 37 8.14 -16.84 13.10
CA ARG A 37 7.06 -17.76 13.46
C ARG A 37 7.56 -19.20 13.38
N ASN A 38 7.44 -19.93 14.48
CA ASN A 38 7.65 -21.37 14.52
C ASN A 38 6.42 -22.06 15.12
N GLY A 39 5.59 -22.66 14.26
CA GLY A 39 4.26 -23.13 14.61
C GLY A 39 3.39 -21.99 15.15
N LYS A 40 2.96 -22.10 16.41
CA LYS A 40 2.14 -21.10 17.11
C LYS A 40 2.96 -20.08 17.92
N ARG A 41 4.30 -20.16 17.90
CA ARG A 41 5.18 -19.31 18.73
C ARG A 41 5.87 -18.25 17.91
N TRP A 42 6.07 -17.10 18.53
CA TRP A 42 6.90 -16.00 18.03
C TRP A 42 8.26 -16.04 18.73
N LEU A 43 9.33 -16.03 17.95
CA LEU A 43 10.70 -16.17 18.42
C LEU A 43 11.55 -15.00 17.91
N LEU A 44 12.50 -14.57 18.74
CA LEU A 44 13.61 -13.74 18.27
C LEU A 44 14.65 -14.67 17.61
N PRO A 45 15.00 -14.44 16.33
CA PRO A 45 15.99 -15.27 15.68
C PRO A 45 17.39 -15.01 16.26
N ALA A 46 18.23 -16.04 16.23
CA ALA A 46 19.64 -15.96 16.60
C ALA A 46 20.54 -16.16 15.37
N GLY A 47 21.70 -15.49 15.35
CA GLY A 47 22.68 -15.59 14.28
C GLY A 47 22.11 -15.23 12.91
N SER A 48 22.32 -16.10 11.92
CA SER A 48 21.86 -15.91 10.54
C SER A 48 20.40 -16.31 10.29
N THR A 49 19.69 -16.80 11.31
CA THR A 49 18.29 -17.24 11.20
C THR A 49 17.41 -16.07 10.75
N PRO A 50 16.64 -16.19 9.65
CA PRO A 50 15.80 -15.10 9.19
C PRO A 50 14.54 -14.91 10.04
N THR A 51 14.09 -13.67 10.18
CA THR A 51 12.70 -13.36 10.54
C THR A 51 11.76 -13.74 9.39
N THR A 52 10.50 -14.02 9.70
CA THR A 52 9.45 -14.41 8.73
C THR A 52 8.27 -13.45 8.71
N HIS A 53 8.10 -12.62 9.74
CA HIS A 53 6.99 -11.68 9.82
C HIS A 53 7.49 -10.31 10.29
N ILE A 54 6.90 -9.26 9.75
CA ILE A 54 7.06 -7.88 10.18
C ILE A 54 5.89 -7.54 11.09
N PHE A 55 6.18 -6.91 12.22
CA PHE A 55 5.21 -6.42 13.18
C PHE A 55 5.18 -4.91 13.09
N LYS A 56 4.03 -4.33 12.80
CA LYS A 56 3.86 -2.89 12.72
C LYS A 56 2.96 -2.40 13.84
N LEU A 57 3.44 -1.42 14.58
CA LEU A 57 2.71 -0.81 15.68
C LEU A 57 1.83 0.34 15.17
N PRO A 58 0.83 0.77 15.95
CA PRO A 58 0.02 1.92 15.60
C PRO A 58 0.87 3.20 15.45
N LEU A 59 0.64 3.95 14.37
CA LEU A 59 1.31 5.22 14.05
C LEU A 59 1.07 6.35 15.07
N GLY A 60 0.06 6.25 15.93
CA GLY A 60 -0.26 7.32 16.88
C GLY A 60 -0.82 8.57 16.19
N ARG A 61 -0.19 9.73 16.38
CA ARG A 61 -0.53 10.98 15.67
C ARG A 61 0.58 11.35 14.71
N VAL A 62 0.22 11.71 13.47
CA VAL A 62 1.19 11.90 12.38
C VAL A 62 1.09 13.27 11.73
N GLY A 63 2.24 13.82 11.36
CA GLY A 63 2.40 15.08 10.62
C GLY A 63 2.08 16.34 11.41
N ASN A 64 2.39 17.51 10.83
CA ASN A 64 2.14 18.82 11.47
C ASN A 64 0.67 19.05 11.83
N MET A 65 -0.24 18.43 11.08
CA MET A 65 -1.68 18.50 11.31
C MET A 65 -2.19 17.55 12.41
N GLN A 66 -1.32 16.74 13.01
CA GLN A 66 -1.65 15.82 14.12
C GLN A 66 -2.84 14.91 13.79
N ALA A 67 -2.86 14.35 12.58
CA ALA A 67 -3.90 13.43 12.15
C ALA A 67 -3.94 12.20 13.06
N ASP A 68 -5.13 11.79 13.49
CA ASP A 68 -5.29 10.63 14.36
C ASP A 68 -5.16 9.33 13.57
N MET A 69 -4.03 8.63 13.74
CA MET A 69 -3.69 7.37 13.07
C MET A 69 -3.50 6.22 14.09
N ARG A 70 -4.11 6.33 15.28
CA ARG A 70 -4.08 5.28 16.30
C ARG A 70 -4.72 3.96 15.84
N THR A 71 -5.57 4.02 14.82
CA THR A 71 -6.23 2.88 14.17
C THR A 71 -5.54 2.43 12.88
N SER A 72 -4.28 2.81 12.67
CA SER A 72 -3.49 2.43 11.48
C SER A 72 -3.33 0.92 11.29
N VAL A 73 -3.26 0.14 12.38
CA VAL A 73 -3.25 -1.33 12.31
C VAL A 73 -4.54 -1.86 11.66
N GLU A 74 -5.68 -1.36 12.11
CA GLU A 74 -6.99 -1.73 11.56
C GLU A 74 -7.19 -1.23 10.12
N ASN A 75 -6.79 0.00 9.86
CA ASN A 75 -6.85 0.59 8.52
C ASN A 75 -6.04 -0.25 7.52
N GLU A 76 -4.79 -0.56 7.84
CA GLU A 76 -3.93 -1.35 6.96
C GLU A 76 -4.42 -2.79 6.81
N TRP A 77 -4.87 -3.43 7.88
CA TRP A 77 -5.48 -4.77 7.81
C TRP A 77 -6.67 -4.77 6.86
N LEU A 78 -7.59 -3.81 7.02
CA LEU A 78 -8.79 -3.70 6.21
C LEU A 78 -8.45 -3.43 4.74
N CYS A 79 -7.53 -2.50 4.48
CA CYS A 79 -7.04 -2.22 3.13
C CYS A 79 -6.39 -3.46 2.49
N SER A 80 -5.62 -4.24 3.24
CA SER A 80 -5.05 -5.51 2.74
C SER A 80 -6.14 -6.51 2.34
N LYS A 81 -7.17 -6.71 3.18
CA LYS A 81 -8.31 -7.60 2.83
C LYS A 81 -9.08 -7.08 1.60
N ILE A 82 -9.26 -5.77 1.47
CA ILE A 82 -9.89 -5.13 0.29
C ILE A 82 -9.06 -5.38 -0.97
N VAL A 83 -7.75 -5.12 -0.94
CA VAL A 83 -6.85 -5.34 -2.08
C VAL A 83 -6.87 -6.82 -2.50
N ALA A 84 -6.81 -7.75 -1.53
CA ALA A 84 -6.94 -9.18 -1.80
C ALA A 84 -8.30 -9.54 -2.43
N ALA A 85 -9.40 -8.95 -1.96
CA ALA A 85 -10.74 -9.18 -2.49
C ALA A 85 -10.94 -8.62 -3.91
N TYR A 86 -10.16 -7.61 -4.32
CA TYR A 86 -10.03 -7.20 -5.73
C TYR A 86 -9.21 -8.20 -6.58
N GLY A 87 -8.64 -9.25 -5.98
CA GLY A 87 -7.83 -10.26 -6.67
C GLY A 87 -6.40 -9.82 -6.93
N LEU A 88 -5.94 -8.75 -6.28
CA LEU A 88 -4.56 -8.27 -6.39
C LEU A 88 -3.66 -9.03 -5.39
N PRO A 89 -2.43 -9.43 -5.79
CA PRO A 89 -1.48 -10.03 -4.86
C PRO A 89 -1.09 -9.02 -3.78
N VAL A 90 -1.29 -9.38 -2.51
CA VAL A 90 -0.93 -8.55 -1.34
C VAL A 90 -0.36 -9.44 -0.25
N ALA A 91 0.59 -8.91 0.51
CA ALA A 91 1.22 -9.60 1.62
C ALA A 91 0.15 -10.01 2.66
N ALA A 92 0.15 -11.29 3.02
CA ALA A 92 -0.78 -11.80 4.03
C ALA A 92 -0.51 -11.09 5.37
N CYS A 93 -1.57 -10.60 6.00
CA CYS A 93 -1.47 -9.96 7.30
C CYS A 93 -2.69 -10.19 8.16
N ASP A 94 -2.48 -10.23 9.48
CA ASP A 94 -3.53 -10.30 10.50
C ASP A 94 -3.18 -9.43 11.70
N ILE A 95 -4.20 -9.05 12.47
CA ILE A 95 -4.04 -8.28 13.71
C ILE A 95 -3.68 -9.25 14.83
N GLY A 96 -2.59 -8.95 15.54
CA GLY A 96 -2.18 -9.67 16.75
C GLY A 96 -2.31 -8.81 18.00
N ARG A 97 -2.77 -9.43 19.11
CA ARG A 97 -2.73 -8.84 20.45
C ARG A 97 -1.73 -9.58 21.32
N PHE A 98 -0.89 -8.81 22.02
CA PHE A 98 0.17 -9.27 22.90
C PHE A 98 0.12 -8.45 24.18
N ASP A 99 -0.61 -8.93 25.18
CA ASP A 99 -0.98 -8.16 26.37
C ASP A 99 -1.69 -6.85 25.98
N ASP A 100 -1.14 -5.70 26.41
CA ASP A 100 -1.60 -4.35 26.08
C ASP A 100 -1.18 -3.88 24.67
N GLN A 101 -0.34 -4.64 23.97
CA GLN A 101 0.20 -4.26 22.66
C GLN A 101 -0.60 -4.88 21.52
N LYS A 102 -0.95 -4.05 20.53
CA LYS A 102 -1.60 -4.47 19.29
C LYS A 102 -0.65 -4.20 18.13
N ALA A 103 -0.52 -5.15 17.22
CA ALA A 103 0.32 -5.00 16.04
C ALA A 103 -0.34 -5.61 14.80
N LEU A 104 -0.05 -5.04 13.64
CA LEU A 104 -0.26 -5.72 12.37
C LEU A 104 0.90 -6.70 12.15
N ILE A 105 0.58 -7.97 11.97
CA ILE A 105 1.53 -9.03 11.67
C ILE A 105 1.48 -9.29 10.17
N VAL A 106 2.54 -8.94 9.45
CA VAL A 106 2.65 -9.10 7.99
C VAL A 106 3.64 -10.22 7.68
N GLU A 107 3.20 -11.24 6.95
CA GLU A 107 4.05 -12.31 6.45
C GLU A 107 5.02 -11.77 5.38
N ARG A 108 6.30 -12.10 5.54
CA ARG A 108 7.35 -11.67 4.61
C ARG A 108 7.33 -12.55 3.36
N PHE A 109 6.99 -11.95 2.24
CA PHE A 109 7.06 -12.59 0.92
C PHE A 109 8.49 -12.71 0.37
N ASP A 110 9.49 -12.11 1.02
CA ASP A 110 10.92 -12.29 0.72
C ASP A 110 11.56 -13.42 1.54
N ARG A 111 10.73 -14.30 2.08
CA ARG A 111 11.12 -15.49 2.84
C ARG A 111 10.41 -16.71 2.28
N ARG A 112 11.11 -17.84 2.26
CA ARG A 112 10.51 -19.12 1.88
C ARG A 112 11.15 -20.27 2.64
N PRO A 113 10.40 -21.25 3.15
CA PRO A 113 10.99 -22.49 3.62
C PRO A 113 11.83 -23.17 2.52
N SER A 114 12.89 -23.84 2.94
CA SER A 114 13.63 -24.79 2.12
C SER A 114 12.75 -25.97 1.69
N ARG A 115 13.17 -26.70 0.66
CA ARG A 115 12.38 -27.82 0.11
C ARG A 115 12.12 -28.91 1.15
N ASP A 116 13.07 -29.14 2.05
CA ASP A 116 13.01 -30.07 3.17
C ASP A 116 12.47 -29.41 4.46
N GLY A 117 12.20 -28.10 4.45
CA GLY A 117 11.63 -27.35 5.57
C GLY A 117 12.58 -27.12 6.75
N THR A 118 13.87 -27.44 6.62
CA THR A 118 14.83 -27.40 7.73
C THR A 118 15.41 -26.00 7.97
N TRP A 119 15.40 -25.14 6.95
CA TRP A 119 15.85 -23.74 7.03
C TRP A 119 15.02 -22.80 6.16
N ILE A 120 15.25 -21.49 6.28
CA ILE A 120 14.49 -20.43 5.61
C ILE A 120 15.38 -19.66 4.64
N LEU A 121 14.99 -19.61 3.37
CA LEU A 121 15.63 -18.82 2.33
C LEU A 121 15.27 -17.33 2.46
N ARG A 122 16.24 -16.47 2.18
CA ARG A 122 16.00 -15.07 1.83
C ARG A 122 15.88 -14.97 0.32
N LEU A 123 14.79 -14.40 -0.17
CA LEU A 123 14.58 -14.18 -1.60
C LEU A 123 15.06 -12.76 -1.95
N PRO A 124 15.96 -12.59 -2.94
CA PRO A 124 16.41 -11.26 -3.36
C PRO A 124 15.25 -10.44 -3.93
N GLN A 125 15.14 -9.21 -3.47
CA GLN A 125 14.14 -8.24 -3.90
C GLN A 125 14.71 -6.83 -3.80
N GLU A 126 14.15 -5.91 -4.58
CA GLU A 126 14.44 -4.49 -4.49
C GLU A 126 13.19 -3.66 -4.76
N ASP A 127 13.11 -2.48 -4.15
CA ASP A 127 12.00 -1.54 -4.36
C ASP A 127 12.21 -0.70 -5.64
N MET A 128 11.16 -0.01 -6.11
CA MET A 128 11.27 0.75 -7.37
C MET A 128 12.23 1.94 -7.28
N CYS A 129 12.54 2.47 -6.10
CA CYS A 129 13.61 3.47 -5.98
C CYS A 129 14.98 2.83 -6.26
N GLN A 130 15.23 1.63 -5.72
CA GLN A 130 16.46 0.90 -5.97
C GLN A 130 16.60 0.51 -7.44
N ALA A 131 15.54 -0.04 -8.03
CA ALA A 131 15.51 -0.45 -9.44
C ALA A 131 15.78 0.71 -10.41
N THR A 132 15.47 1.96 -10.03
CA THR A 132 15.74 3.16 -10.84
C THR A 132 16.95 3.96 -10.38
N GLY A 133 17.70 3.50 -9.38
CA GLY A 133 18.81 4.25 -8.78
C GLY A 133 18.38 5.57 -8.11
N THR A 134 17.11 5.70 -7.73
CA THR A 134 16.54 6.88 -7.09
C THR A 134 16.83 6.89 -5.58
N PRO A 135 17.31 8.00 -5.02
CA PRO A 135 17.51 8.12 -3.57
C PRO A 135 16.23 7.93 -2.77
N ALA A 136 16.33 7.33 -1.59
CA ALA A 136 15.16 7.03 -0.75
C ALA A 136 14.34 8.27 -0.34
N GLY A 137 14.98 9.45 -0.25
CA GLY A 137 14.29 10.72 0.05
C GLY A 137 13.41 11.24 -1.10
N ALA A 138 13.67 10.81 -2.33
CA ALA A 138 12.93 11.19 -3.54
C ALA A 138 11.90 10.12 -3.93
N LYS A 139 11.31 9.40 -2.96
CA LYS A 139 10.39 8.28 -3.23
C LYS A 139 9.04 8.69 -3.82
N TYR A 140 8.60 9.93 -3.59
CA TYR A 140 7.37 10.48 -4.15
C TYR A 140 7.64 11.02 -5.57
N GLU A 141 6.68 10.86 -6.48
CA GLU A 141 6.86 11.34 -7.85
C GLU A 141 6.97 12.87 -7.93
N SER A 142 6.33 13.59 -6.99
CA SER A 142 6.49 15.04 -6.84
C SER A 142 7.92 15.49 -6.51
N ASP A 143 8.69 14.60 -5.89
CA ASP A 143 10.04 14.85 -5.41
C ASP A 143 11.10 14.27 -6.37
N GLY A 144 10.69 13.85 -7.57
CA GLY A 144 11.56 13.26 -8.60
C GLY A 144 11.61 11.73 -8.61
N GLY A 145 10.77 11.05 -7.81
CA GLY A 145 10.66 9.60 -7.79
C GLY A 145 9.98 9.00 -9.03
N PRO A 146 10.12 7.68 -9.26
CA PRO A 146 9.48 7.03 -10.39
C PRO A 146 7.95 6.98 -10.21
N GLY A 147 7.24 7.43 -11.25
CA GLY A 147 5.79 7.39 -11.34
C GLY A 147 5.26 6.17 -12.09
N ILE A 148 3.95 6.19 -12.38
CA ILE A 148 3.24 5.10 -13.07
C ILE A 148 3.93 4.72 -14.39
N ALA A 149 4.34 5.69 -15.19
CA ALA A 149 4.95 5.43 -16.50
C ALA A 149 6.30 4.70 -16.39
N THR A 150 7.18 5.14 -15.47
CA THR A 150 8.48 4.52 -15.24
C THR A 150 8.32 3.09 -14.75
N ILE A 151 7.43 2.86 -13.77
CA ILE A 151 7.19 1.53 -13.20
C ILE A 151 6.57 0.60 -14.25
N MET A 152 5.61 1.08 -15.06
CA MET A 152 5.06 0.31 -16.18
C MET A 152 6.13 -0.10 -17.21
N GLY A 153 7.14 0.76 -17.43
CA GLY A 153 8.29 0.45 -18.30
C GLY A 153 9.20 -0.65 -17.73
N ILE A 154 9.43 -0.66 -16.41
CA ILE A 154 10.14 -1.76 -15.73
C ILE A 154 9.33 -3.05 -15.86
N LEU A 155 8.04 -3.01 -15.50
CA LEU A 155 7.18 -4.19 -15.51
C LEU A 155 6.94 -4.75 -16.92
N ALA A 156 7.15 -3.97 -17.99
CA ALA A 156 7.12 -4.46 -19.36
C ALA A 156 8.22 -5.49 -19.67
N ASN A 157 9.27 -5.55 -18.86
CA ASN A 157 10.37 -6.50 -18.98
C ASN A 157 10.35 -7.58 -17.87
N SER A 158 9.25 -7.65 -17.10
CA SER A 158 9.02 -8.75 -16.15
C SER A 158 8.85 -10.08 -16.86
N ALA A 159 9.21 -11.17 -16.18
CA ALA A 159 8.94 -12.55 -16.62
C ALA A 159 7.45 -12.78 -16.92
N ASP A 160 6.56 -12.11 -16.17
CA ASP A 160 5.10 -12.16 -16.34
C ASP A 160 4.55 -10.76 -16.73
N ALA A 161 5.19 -10.09 -17.69
CA ALA A 161 4.94 -8.69 -18.03
C ALA A 161 3.47 -8.29 -18.20
N ALA A 162 2.66 -9.11 -18.88
CA ALA A 162 1.24 -8.83 -19.10
C ALA A 162 0.46 -8.79 -17.78
N LEU A 163 0.70 -9.75 -16.89
CA LEU A 163 0.04 -9.86 -15.59
C LEU A 163 0.50 -8.74 -14.66
N ASP A 164 1.81 -8.48 -14.58
CA ASP A 164 2.38 -7.48 -13.69
C ASP A 164 1.94 -6.06 -14.08
N ARG A 165 1.94 -5.73 -15.37
CA ARG A 165 1.43 -4.45 -15.86
C ARG A 165 -0.06 -4.28 -15.58
N ARG A 166 -0.86 -5.32 -15.79
CA ARG A 166 -2.30 -5.30 -15.47
C ARG A 166 -2.52 -5.08 -13.97
N ASN A 167 -1.87 -5.88 -13.13
CA ASN A 167 -2.01 -5.81 -11.68
C ASN A 167 -1.58 -4.44 -11.15
N PHE A 168 -0.45 -3.91 -11.61
CA PHE A 168 0.01 -2.58 -11.22
C PHE A 168 -0.98 -1.50 -11.63
N PHE A 169 -1.48 -1.51 -12.88
CA PHE A 169 -2.45 -0.52 -13.33
C PHE A 169 -3.78 -0.58 -12.55
N VAL A 170 -4.32 -1.79 -12.31
CA VAL A 170 -5.51 -1.99 -11.48
C VAL A 170 -5.26 -1.54 -10.04
N THR A 171 -4.05 -1.75 -9.52
CA THR A 171 -3.66 -1.25 -8.19
C THR A 171 -3.78 0.27 -8.11
N GLN A 172 -3.37 1.00 -9.14
CA GLN A 172 -3.51 2.47 -9.16
C GLN A 172 -4.98 2.92 -9.14
N LEU A 173 -5.87 2.21 -9.85
CA LEU A 173 -7.31 2.44 -9.79
C LEU A 173 -7.86 2.16 -8.38
N VAL A 174 -7.49 1.04 -7.79
CA VAL A 174 -7.90 0.65 -6.43
C VAL A 174 -7.37 1.64 -5.39
N PHE A 175 -6.13 2.13 -5.54
CA PHE A 175 -5.55 3.15 -4.66
C PHE A 175 -6.32 4.48 -4.74
N TRP A 176 -6.81 4.85 -5.92
CA TRP A 176 -7.69 6.01 -6.05
C TRP A 176 -9.04 5.80 -5.36
N VAL A 177 -9.65 4.62 -5.52
CA VAL A 177 -10.90 4.25 -4.83
C VAL A 177 -10.72 4.24 -3.31
N LEU A 178 -9.62 3.70 -2.81
CA LEU A 178 -9.25 3.65 -1.40
C LEU A 178 -8.75 4.98 -0.84
N ALA A 179 -8.49 6.00 -1.67
CA ALA A 179 -7.73 7.17 -1.25
C ALA A 179 -6.40 6.79 -0.56
N ALA A 180 -5.66 5.83 -1.12
CA ALA A 180 -4.35 5.42 -0.66
C ALA A 180 -3.30 6.45 -1.12
N ILE A 181 -3.15 7.51 -0.33
CA ILE A 181 -2.33 8.70 -0.67
C ILE A 181 -0.82 8.43 -0.64
N ASP A 182 -0.40 7.29 -0.12
CA ASP A 182 0.99 7.02 0.21
C ASP A 182 1.60 5.85 -0.59
N GLY A 183 0.96 5.46 -1.70
CA GLY A 183 1.47 4.45 -2.63
C GLY A 183 2.65 4.97 -3.47
N HIS A 184 3.77 5.28 -2.83
CA HIS A 184 4.97 5.83 -3.48
C HIS A 184 5.91 4.72 -3.99
N ALA A 185 7.00 5.08 -4.67
CA ALA A 185 7.90 4.12 -5.34
C ALA A 185 8.40 2.98 -4.44
N LYS A 186 8.68 3.24 -3.16
CA LYS A 186 9.16 2.21 -2.21
C LYS A 186 8.10 1.21 -1.74
N ASN A 187 6.82 1.40 -2.08
CA ASN A 187 5.73 0.46 -1.78
C ASN A 187 5.51 -0.57 -2.91
N PHE A 188 6.32 -0.50 -3.96
CA PHE A 188 6.33 -1.45 -5.05
C PHE A 188 7.73 -2.05 -5.13
N SER A 189 7.82 -3.37 -5.24
CA SER A 189 9.08 -4.09 -5.35
C SER A 189 9.05 -5.09 -6.51
N ILE A 190 10.24 -5.51 -6.93
CA ILE A 190 10.45 -6.65 -7.81
C ILE A 190 11.25 -7.73 -7.06
N ALA A 191 10.94 -8.99 -7.32
CA ALA A 191 11.71 -10.14 -6.87
C ALA A 191 12.63 -10.59 -8.01
N HIS A 192 13.92 -10.77 -7.72
CA HIS A 192 14.85 -11.33 -8.69
C HIS A 192 14.75 -12.85 -8.73
N LEU A 193 14.73 -13.38 -9.93
CA LEU A 193 14.59 -14.79 -10.25
C LEU A 193 15.87 -15.29 -10.96
N PRO A 194 16.09 -16.61 -11.05
CA PRO A 194 17.20 -17.16 -11.81
C PRO A 194 17.23 -16.68 -13.28
N GLY A 195 18.42 -16.63 -13.86
CA GLY A 195 18.59 -16.23 -15.26
C GLY A 195 18.43 -14.73 -15.51
N ASN A 196 18.67 -13.89 -14.50
CA ASN A 196 18.53 -12.42 -14.58
C ASN A 196 17.11 -11.97 -14.98
N THR A 197 16.10 -12.73 -14.57
CA THR A 197 14.68 -12.36 -14.74
C THR A 197 14.13 -11.81 -13.43
N TYR A 198 13.01 -11.10 -13.50
CA TYR A 198 12.33 -10.58 -12.32
C TYR A 198 10.82 -10.54 -12.53
N ARG A 199 10.09 -10.36 -11.44
CA ARG A 199 8.63 -10.13 -11.45
C ARG A 199 8.21 -9.24 -10.30
N SER A 200 7.03 -8.64 -10.38
CA SER A 200 6.47 -7.85 -9.29
C SER A 200 6.25 -8.70 -8.02
N THR A 201 6.52 -8.11 -6.86
CA THR A 201 6.17 -8.72 -5.57
C THR A 201 4.70 -8.48 -5.24
N PRO A 202 4.13 -9.18 -4.24
CA PRO A 202 2.87 -8.75 -3.63
C PRO A 202 2.93 -7.29 -3.16
N LEU A 203 1.78 -6.63 -3.14
CA LEU A 203 1.59 -5.31 -2.56
C LEU A 203 1.73 -5.35 -1.03
N TYR A 204 2.09 -4.23 -0.44
CA TYR A 204 2.24 -4.06 1.01
C TYR A 204 2.12 -2.58 1.39
N ASP A 205 1.98 -2.28 2.68
CA ASP A 205 1.95 -0.92 3.22
C ASP A 205 0.81 -0.07 2.59
N VAL A 206 -0.40 -0.63 2.53
CA VAL A 206 -1.57 0.06 1.95
C VAL A 206 -2.44 0.63 3.08
N LEU A 207 -2.53 1.95 3.15
CA LEU A 207 -3.44 2.64 4.07
C LEU A 207 -4.37 3.58 3.32
N SER A 208 -5.64 3.63 3.74
CA SER A 208 -6.62 4.58 3.25
C SER A 208 -6.57 5.88 4.03
N ALA A 209 -6.62 7.02 3.34
CA ALA A 209 -6.80 8.32 3.96
C ALA A 209 -8.27 8.67 4.22
N HIS A 210 -9.26 7.87 3.78
CA HIS A 210 -10.68 8.20 3.96
C HIS A 210 -11.07 8.51 5.42
N PRO A 211 -10.60 7.76 6.45
CA PRO A 211 -10.93 8.07 7.85
C PRO A 211 -10.49 9.45 8.33
N ILE A 212 -9.46 10.02 7.71
CA ILE A 212 -8.89 11.31 8.10
C ILE A 212 -9.19 12.44 7.12
N ILE A 213 -9.84 12.17 5.99
CA ILE A 213 -10.25 13.21 5.04
C ILE A 213 -11.48 13.94 5.57
N GLY A 214 -11.40 15.27 5.67
CA GLY A 214 -12.51 16.09 6.11
C GLY A 214 -12.14 17.56 6.30
N THR A 215 -13.07 18.34 6.85
CA THR A 215 -12.93 19.80 7.01
C THR A 215 -12.70 20.23 8.46
N ARG A 216 -12.70 19.29 9.42
CA ARG A 216 -12.50 19.60 10.84
C ARG A 216 -11.01 19.80 11.16
N ARG A 217 -10.74 20.33 12.35
CA ARG A 217 -9.38 20.42 12.89
C ARG A 217 -8.74 19.02 12.93
N ASN A 218 -7.45 18.95 12.58
CA ASN A 218 -6.66 17.71 12.47
C ASN A 218 -7.13 16.71 11.40
N GLN A 219 -7.97 17.13 10.44
CA GLN A 219 -8.34 16.34 9.27
C GLN A 219 -7.66 16.83 8.00
N LEU A 220 -7.41 15.92 7.07
CA LEU A 220 -6.80 16.19 5.78
C LEU A 220 -7.86 16.81 4.88
N SER A 221 -7.64 18.06 4.47
CA SER A 221 -8.54 18.72 3.53
C SER A 221 -8.69 17.87 2.26
N PRO A 222 -9.92 17.66 1.74
CA PRO A 222 -10.12 16.94 0.48
C PRO A 222 -9.31 17.50 -0.69
N ARG A 223 -9.02 18.80 -0.70
CA ARG A 223 -8.19 19.47 -1.73
C ARG A 223 -6.69 19.16 -1.61
N ARG A 224 -6.26 18.61 -0.47
CA ARG A 224 -4.87 18.22 -0.18
C ARG A 224 -4.69 16.70 -0.17
N ALA A 225 -5.76 15.92 -0.30
CA ALA A 225 -5.69 14.47 -0.44
C ALA A 225 -5.19 14.10 -1.85
N ARG A 226 -3.90 13.75 -1.94
CA ARG A 226 -3.16 13.55 -3.19
C ARG A 226 -2.62 12.13 -3.28
N LEU A 227 -2.72 11.50 -4.45
CA LEU A 227 -1.98 10.27 -4.72
C LEU A 227 -0.47 10.55 -4.77
N ALA A 228 0.34 9.57 -4.40
CA ALA A 228 1.81 9.67 -4.46
C ALA A 228 2.35 9.67 -5.90
N MET A 229 1.61 9.06 -6.84
CA MET A 229 1.89 9.08 -8.26
C MET A 229 0.75 9.78 -9.01
N ALA A 230 1.11 10.62 -9.97
CA ALA A 230 0.17 11.41 -10.75
C ALA A 230 -0.51 10.55 -11.83
N VAL A 231 -1.80 10.81 -12.02
CA VAL A 231 -2.54 10.32 -13.19
C VAL A 231 -2.43 11.37 -14.29
N CYS A 232 -1.83 11.02 -15.42
CA CYS A 232 -1.50 11.97 -16.49
C CYS A 232 -2.55 11.96 -17.61
N GLY A 233 -3.32 13.05 -17.70
CA GLY A 233 -4.11 13.40 -18.87
C GLY A 233 -3.32 14.32 -19.81
N LYS A 234 -3.91 15.48 -20.15
CA LYS A 234 -3.17 16.63 -20.70
C LYS A 234 -2.18 17.21 -19.68
N ASN A 235 -2.62 17.26 -18.42
CA ASN A 235 -1.84 17.69 -17.26
C ASN A 235 -1.69 16.52 -16.26
N ARG A 236 -0.84 16.73 -15.25
CA ARG A 236 -0.63 15.78 -14.14
C ARG A 236 -1.64 16.04 -13.03
N HIS A 237 -2.36 15.00 -12.61
CA HIS A 237 -3.37 15.10 -11.56
C HIS A 237 -2.97 14.23 -10.36
N TYR A 238 -2.80 14.86 -9.20
CA TYR A 238 -2.52 14.16 -7.93
C TYR A 238 -3.73 14.17 -6.99
N VAL A 239 -4.43 15.31 -6.90
CA VAL A 239 -5.55 15.50 -5.97
C VAL A 239 -6.67 14.53 -6.34
N ILE A 240 -7.06 13.68 -5.40
CA ILE A 240 -8.05 12.60 -5.60
C ILE A 240 -9.37 13.16 -6.12
N GLY A 241 -9.76 14.34 -5.65
CA GLY A 241 -10.98 15.03 -6.09
C GLY A 241 -10.97 15.47 -7.55
N ASP A 242 -9.79 15.77 -8.11
CA ASP A 242 -9.60 16.34 -9.45
C ASP A 242 -9.39 15.26 -10.52
N ILE A 243 -9.09 14.03 -10.10
CA ILE A 243 -8.94 12.89 -11.01
C ILE A 243 -10.32 12.48 -11.54
N GLN A 244 -10.40 12.23 -12.84
CA GLN A 244 -11.62 11.86 -13.56
C GLN A 244 -11.34 10.65 -14.44
N PRO A 245 -12.37 9.87 -14.83
CA PRO A 245 -12.24 8.71 -15.71
C PRO A 245 -11.36 8.91 -16.95
N ARG A 246 -11.54 10.03 -17.66
CA ARG A 246 -10.74 10.37 -18.85
C ARG A 246 -9.23 10.48 -18.56
N HIS A 247 -8.84 10.81 -17.34
CA HIS A 247 -7.42 10.89 -16.97
C HIS A 247 -6.82 9.48 -16.86
N TRP A 248 -7.59 8.48 -16.41
CA TRP A 248 -7.16 7.08 -16.39
C TRP A 248 -7.04 6.50 -17.79
N ILE A 249 -7.99 6.79 -18.68
CA ILE A 249 -7.92 6.41 -20.11
C ILE A 249 -6.65 6.98 -20.73
N ALA A 250 -6.41 8.28 -20.58
CA ALA A 250 -5.21 8.93 -21.11
C ALA A 250 -3.91 8.36 -20.50
N GLN A 251 -3.90 8.09 -19.19
CA GLN A 251 -2.76 7.49 -18.50
C GLN A 251 -2.48 6.08 -19.02
N GLY A 252 -3.51 5.24 -19.17
CA GLY A 252 -3.39 3.87 -19.66
C GLY A 252 -2.88 3.80 -21.09
N THR A 253 -3.43 4.62 -22.00
CA THR A 253 -2.92 4.73 -23.38
C THR A 253 -1.47 5.18 -23.42
N ARG A 254 -1.08 6.15 -22.57
CA ARG A 254 0.31 6.64 -22.47
C ARG A 254 1.29 5.54 -22.05
N VAL A 255 0.85 4.54 -21.28
CA VAL A 255 1.69 3.41 -20.83
C VAL A 255 1.47 2.14 -21.63
N GLY A 256 0.86 2.25 -22.83
CA GLY A 256 0.73 1.16 -23.78
C GLY A 256 -0.36 0.13 -23.42
N LEU A 257 -1.42 0.54 -22.74
CA LEU A 257 -2.67 -0.23 -22.63
C LEU A 257 -3.66 0.27 -23.69
N THR A 258 -4.56 -0.60 -24.16
CA THR A 258 -5.63 -0.14 -25.06
C THR A 258 -6.70 0.61 -24.27
N GLU A 259 -7.39 1.55 -24.90
CA GLU A 259 -8.53 2.24 -24.27
C GLU A 259 -9.60 1.24 -23.82
N HIS A 260 -9.82 0.18 -24.59
CA HIS A 260 -10.75 -0.89 -24.23
C HIS A 260 -10.35 -1.58 -22.92
N ASP A 261 -9.08 -1.98 -22.77
CA ASP A 261 -8.60 -2.63 -21.55
C ASP A 261 -8.71 -1.72 -20.33
N VAL A 262 -8.42 -0.43 -20.50
CA VAL A 262 -8.52 0.56 -19.41
C VAL A 262 -9.97 0.74 -18.98
N ARG A 263 -10.90 0.89 -19.93
CA ARG A 263 -12.33 0.99 -19.64
C ARG A 263 -12.86 -0.28 -18.97
N ALA A 264 -12.46 -1.44 -19.46
CA ALA A 264 -12.81 -2.73 -18.86
C ALA A 264 -12.31 -2.84 -17.41
N ALA A 265 -11.05 -2.43 -17.15
CA ALA A 265 -10.50 -2.42 -15.79
C ALA A 265 -11.24 -1.43 -14.86
N MET A 266 -11.60 -0.25 -15.37
CA MET A 266 -12.38 0.74 -14.59
C MET A 266 -13.78 0.24 -14.26
N ALA A 267 -14.47 -0.36 -15.25
CA ALA A 267 -15.79 -0.95 -15.07
C ALA A 267 -15.74 -2.13 -14.09
N ASP A 268 -14.73 -3.01 -14.19
CA ASP A 268 -14.54 -4.13 -13.26
C ASP A 268 -14.35 -3.65 -11.82
N VAL A 269 -13.46 -2.67 -11.60
CA VAL A 269 -13.25 -2.09 -10.25
C VAL A 269 -14.54 -1.48 -9.72
N ALA A 270 -15.28 -0.73 -10.54
CA ALA A 270 -16.55 -0.13 -10.14
C ALA A 270 -17.59 -1.20 -9.76
N ALA A 271 -17.82 -2.18 -10.63
CA ALA A 271 -18.80 -3.25 -10.44
C ALA A 271 -18.47 -4.16 -9.24
N ARG A 272 -17.18 -4.42 -9.01
CA ARG A 272 -16.71 -5.27 -7.90
C ARG A 272 -16.64 -4.53 -6.56
N THR A 273 -16.77 -3.21 -6.53
CA THR A 273 -16.62 -2.44 -5.28
C THR A 273 -17.59 -2.92 -4.19
N GLU A 274 -18.89 -3.07 -4.47
CA GLU A 274 -19.83 -3.56 -3.44
C GLU A 274 -19.66 -5.03 -3.07
N PRO A 275 -19.50 -5.97 -4.02
CA PRO A 275 -19.13 -7.33 -3.69
C PRO A 275 -17.87 -7.44 -2.81
N VAL A 276 -16.85 -6.62 -3.08
CA VAL A 276 -15.63 -6.54 -2.27
C VAL A 276 -15.93 -6.03 -0.86
N ILE A 277 -16.70 -4.94 -0.73
CA ILE A 277 -17.10 -4.42 0.58
C ILE A 277 -17.88 -5.46 1.38
N ALA A 278 -18.87 -6.12 0.78
CA ALA A 278 -19.66 -7.15 1.44
C ALA A 278 -18.81 -8.35 1.90
N ALA A 279 -17.91 -8.83 1.04
CA ALA A 279 -17.01 -9.93 1.37
C ALA A 279 -16.09 -9.55 2.53
N VAL A 280 -15.48 -8.37 2.50
CA VAL A 280 -14.55 -7.94 3.56
C VAL A 280 -15.27 -7.58 4.85
N ALA A 281 -16.46 -6.99 4.79
CA ALA A 281 -17.27 -6.71 5.97
C ALA A 281 -17.57 -7.97 6.79
N SER A 282 -17.74 -9.12 6.12
CA SER A 282 -17.94 -10.42 6.80
C SER A 282 -16.71 -10.92 7.57
N LEU A 283 -15.52 -10.38 7.29
CA LEU A 283 -14.26 -10.73 7.95
C LEU A 283 -13.94 -9.83 9.15
N ILE A 284 -14.67 -8.72 9.31
CA ILE A 284 -14.38 -7.71 10.34
C ILE A 284 -14.62 -8.31 11.74
N PRO A 285 -13.62 -8.28 12.64
CA PRO A 285 -13.80 -8.70 14.02
C PRO A 285 -14.81 -7.83 14.78
N ALA A 286 -15.47 -8.40 15.80
CA ALA A 286 -16.48 -7.68 16.59
C ALA A 286 -15.93 -6.45 17.33
N ASP A 287 -14.63 -6.42 17.64
CA ASP A 287 -13.93 -5.34 18.34
C ASP A 287 -13.24 -4.34 17.39
N PHE A 288 -13.52 -4.42 16.09
CA PHE A 288 -12.97 -3.51 15.09
C PHE A 288 -13.65 -2.12 15.17
N PRO A 289 -12.89 -1.02 15.02
CA PRO A 289 -13.43 0.35 15.03
C PRO A 289 -14.34 0.58 13.81
N ALA A 290 -15.66 0.56 14.04
CA ALA A 290 -16.67 0.71 12.98
C ALA A 290 -16.52 2.02 12.19
N ASP A 291 -16.13 3.11 12.85
CA ASP A 291 -15.89 4.41 12.22
C ASP A 291 -14.79 4.36 11.14
N VAL A 292 -13.77 3.53 11.32
CA VAL A 292 -12.71 3.32 10.31
C VAL A 292 -13.26 2.54 9.13
N ALA A 293 -13.99 1.45 9.38
CA ALA A 293 -14.58 0.62 8.33
C ALA A 293 -15.58 1.42 7.50
N ASP A 294 -16.51 2.11 8.15
CA ASP A 294 -17.56 2.91 7.53
C ASP A 294 -16.95 4.04 6.68
N ALA A 295 -15.97 4.76 7.21
CA ALA A 295 -15.30 5.82 6.46
C ALA A 295 -14.61 5.30 5.19
N ILE A 296 -13.93 4.15 5.26
CA ILE A 296 -13.28 3.51 4.11
C ILE A 296 -14.32 3.03 3.11
N PHE A 297 -15.33 2.28 3.53
CA PHE A 297 -16.36 1.73 2.64
C PHE A 297 -17.17 2.83 1.96
N ASP A 298 -17.61 3.85 2.69
CA ASP A 298 -18.32 4.97 2.09
C ASP A 298 -17.43 5.79 1.15
N GLY A 299 -16.16 5.93 1.51
CA GLY A 299 -15.14 6.51 0.64
C GLY A 299 -14.99 5.76 -0.68
N MET A 300 -14.87 4.44 -0.62
CA MET A 300 -14.79 3.56 -1.79
C MET A 300 -16.03 3.70 -2.66
N ARG A 301 -17.24 3.61 -2.08
CA ARG A 301 -18.51 3.78 -2.82
C ARG A 301 -18.57 5.11 -3.56
N ARG A 302 -18.18 6.20 -2.91
CA ARG A 302 -18.16 7.55 -3.53
C ARG A 302 -17.20 7.62 -4.72
N GLN A 303 -16.01 7.04 -4.60
CA GLN A 303 -15.03 7.07 -5.70
C GLN A 303 -15.39 6.09 -6.83
N ALA A 304 -15.88 4.90 -6.50
CA ALA A 304 -16.30 3.90 -7.48
C ALA A 304 -17.45 4.39 -8.38
N ARG A 305 -18.38 5.19 -7.84
CA ARG A 305 -19.42 5.85 -8.67
C ARG A 305 -18.83 6.75 -9.76
N LYS A 306 -17.66 7.37 -9.53
CA LYS A 306 -16.99 8.16 -10.57
C LYS A 306 -16.43 7.29 -11.68
N LEU A 307 -15.96 6.08 -11.38
CA LEU A 307 -15.51 5.12 -12.37
C LEU A 307 -16.67 4.66 -13.27
N ALA A 308 -17.85 4.43 -12.69
CA ALA A 308 -19.05 4.02 -13.42
C ALA A 308 -19.60 5.13 -14.35
N ALA A 309 -19.43 6.41 -13.97
CA ALA A 309 -19.85 7.55 -14.80
C ALA A 309 -18.98 7.78 -16.08
N ALA A 310 -18.18 6.78 -16.46
CA ALA A 310 -17.31 6.77 -17.64
C ALA A 310 -17.91 6.05 -18.85
N GLU A 311 -19.10 5.46 -18.67
CA GLU A 311 -19.91 4.85 -19.73
C GLU A 311 -20.55 5.91 -20.64
#